data_AF-A0A7X8EVN7-F1
#
_entry.id   AF-A0A7X8EVN7-F1
#
_cell.length_a   1.000
_cell.length_b   1.000
_cell.length_c   1.000
_cell.angle_alpha   90.00
_cell.angle_beta   90.00
_cell.angle_gamma   90.00
#
_symmetry.space_group_name_H-M   'P 1'
#
loop_
_entity.id
_entity.type
_entity.pdbx_description
1 polymer ?
#
loop_
_entity_poly.entity_id
_entity_poly.type
_entity_poly.pdbx_seq_one_letter_code
_entity_poly.pdbx_strand_id
1 'polypeptide(L)'
;MYPSYEELMERKLAQIVDKRDKRQGSIIFDALAPNAAETAMFYTELEFLKNRTYADTAQGNDLTRRCAERGVYRKPATKAIFLGKFVDKNGNGISIPIGSRFHLEELNYEVISPKETLGEYYVECETEGIIGNTYLGNLVPMEYIEGLAQASLIELLTDGEDEESDEELRKRYLSSFATDAFGGNIADYKRKISALDGVGGVKIYPVWNGGGTVKVVILDSGYRKATETEIQILQQKIDPQKKGMGEGIAPIGHKVTVDTVEEVFCNVRMQVI
;
A
#
# COMPACT_ATOMS: atom_id res chain seq x y z
N MET A 1 -29.03 5.87 -15.17
CA MET A 1 -29.71 4.67 -15.67
C MET A 1 -29.81 4.84 -17.17
N TYR A 2 -29.13 3.98 -17.92
CA TYR A 2 -29.11 4.02 -19.38
C TYR A 2 -30.34 3.31 -19.93
N PRO A 3 -30.77 3.62 -21.16
CA PRO A 3 -32.05 3.15 -21.64
C PRO A 3 -32.06 1.63 -21.79
N SER A 4 -33.09 0.98 -21.25
CA SER A 4 -33.27 -0.47 -21.37
C SER A 4 -33.56 -0.87 -22.81
N TYR A 5 -33.52 -2.18 -23.07
CA TYR A 5 -33.95 -2.72 -24.37
C TYR A 5 -35.37 -2.27 -24.72
N GLU A 6 -36.29 -2.34 -23.76
CA GLU A 6 -37.69 -1.97 -23.91
C GLU A 6 -37.84 -0.47 -24.23
N GLU A 7 -37.16 0.40 -23.48
CA GLU A 7 -37.20 1.85 -23.70
C GLU A 7 -36.60 2.23 -25.07
N LEU A 8 -35.53 1.54 -25.50
CA LEU A 8 -34.95 1.71 -26.83
C LEU A 8 -35.90 1.24 -27.92
N MET A 9 -36.60 0.14 -27.70
CA MET A 9 -37.55 -0.41 -28.66
C MET A 9 -38.75 0.52 -28.82
N GLU A 10 -39.32 1.00 -27.72
CA GLU A 10 -40.39 2.02 -27.74
C GLU A 10 -39.95 3.28 -28.48
N ARG A 11 -38.74 3.79 -28.17
CA ARG A 11 -38.20 4.98 -28.84
C ARG A 11 -38.00 4.79 -30.35
N LYS A 12 -37.57 3.60 -30.79
CA LYS A 12 -37.39 3.29 -32.22
C LYS A 12 -38.73 3.12 -32.92
N LEU A 13 -39.70 2.42 -32.31
CA LEU A 13 -41.04 2.24 -32.86
C LEU A 13 -41.83 3.55 -32.95
N ALA A 14 -41.60 4.49 -32.03
CA ALA A 14 -42.18 5.83 -32.06
C ALA A 14 -41.76 6.65 -33.29
N GLN A 15 -40.61 6.34 -33.91
CA GLN A 15 -40.14 7.02 -35.13
C GLN A 15 -40.77 6.47 -36.42
N ILE A 16 -41.50 5.36 -36.33
CA ILE A 16 -42.17 4.73 -37.47
C ILE A 16 -43.56 5.34 -37.64
N VAL A 17 -44.04 5.50 -38.87
CA VAL A 17 -45.40 6.00 -39.14
C VAL A 17 -46.47 5.03 -38.60
N ASP A 18 -47.51 5.55 -37.93
CA ASP A 18 -48.53 4.74 -37.22
C ASP A 18 -49.39 3.83 -38.11
N LYS A 19 -49.42 4.07 -39.43
CA LYS A 19 -50.13 3.21 -40.39
C LYS A 19 -49.48 1.85 -40.60
N ARG A 20 -48.26 1.63 -40.09
CA ARG A 20 -47.53 0.36 -40.23
C ARG A 20 -47.73 -0.50 -38.99
N ASP A 21 -47.72 -1.82 -39.15
CA ASP A 21 -47.78 -2.75 -38.02
C ASP A 21 -46.48 -2.69 -37.22
N LYS A 22 -46.59 -2.34 -35.93
CA LYS A 22 -45.50 -2.18 -34.96
C LYS A 22 -45.57 -3.21 -33.83
N ARG A 23 -46.55 -4.11 -33.85
CA ARG A 23 -46.75 -5.09 -32.78
C ARG A 23 -45.58 -6.06 -32.71
N GLN A 24 -45.37 -6.63 -31.53
CA GLN A 24 -44.39 -7.69 -31.33
C GLN A 24 -44.65 -8.84 -32.32
N GLY A 25 -43.60 -9.31 -33.01
CA GLY A 25 -43.69 -10.31 -34.07
C GLY A 25 -44.06 -9.77 -35.46
N SER A 26 -44.18 -8.44 -35.62
CA SER A 26 -44.22 -7.83 -36.95
C SER A 26 -42.83 -7.74 -37.56
N ILE A 27 -42.73 -7.72 -38.89
CA ILE A 27 -41.45 -7.60 -39.61
C ILE A 27 -40.66 -6.36 -39.17
N ILE A 28 -41.35 -5.25 -38.89
CA ILE A 28 -40.70 -4.00 -38.44
C ILE A 28 -40.16 -4.16 -37.02
N PHE A 29 -40.94 -4.77 -36.12
CA PHE A 29 -40.49 -5.05 -34.76
C PHE A 29 -39.26 -5.96 -34.78
N ASP A 30 -39.35 -7.08 -35.49
CA ASP A 30 -38.30 -8.10 -35.52
C ASP A 30 -37.02 -7.59 -36.22
N ALA A 31 -37.14 -6.68 -37.19
CA ALA A 31 -35.99 -6.03 -37.82
C ALA A 31 -35.28 -5.02 -36.90
N LEU A 32 -36.01 -4.35 -36.01
CA LEU A 32 -35.45 -3.34 -35.10
C LEU A 32 -34.92 -3.94 -33.79
N ALA A 33 -35.48 -5.07 -33.36
CA ALA A 33 -35.14 -5.72 -32.10
C ALA A 33 -33.64 -6.05 -31.96
N PRO A 34 -32.94 -6.69 -32.92
CA PRO A 34 -31.50 -6.96 -32.81
C PRO A 34 -30.69 -5.67 -32.62
N ASN A 35 -31.02 -4.63 -33.40
CA ASN A 35 -30.34 -3.35 -33.28
C ASN A 35 -30.63 -2.66 -31.93
N ALA A 36 -31.83 -2.80 -31.37
CA ALA A 36 -32.14 -2.30 -30.02
C ALA A 36 -31.34 -3.03 -28.95
N ALA A 37 -31.21 -4.36 -29.05
CA ALA A 37 -30.39 -5.16 -28.14
C ALA A 37 -28.91 -4.77 -28.21
N GLU A 38 -28.33 -4.67 -29.41
CA GLU A 38 -26.94 -4.21 -29.59
C GLU A 38 -26.73 -2.79 -29.05
N THR A 39 -27.69 -1.89 -29.25
CA THR A 39 -27.63 -0.52 -28.71
C THR A 39 -27.65 -0.52 -27.18
N ALA A 40 -28.46 -1.37 -26.55
CA ALA A 40 -28.50 -1.52 -25.11
C ALA A 40 -27.17 -2.01 -24.56
N MET A 41 -26.60 -3.07 -25.17
CA MET A 41 -25.27 -3.58 -24.83
C MET A 41 -24.19 -2.50 -24.97
N PHE A 42 -24.24 -1.72 -26.05
CA PHE A 42 -23.31 -0.62 -26.27
C PHE A 42 -23.37 0.45 -25.17
N TYR A 43 -24.58 0.83 -24.71
CA TYR A 43 -24.71 1.75 -23.58
C TYR A 43 -24.14 1.16 -22.28
N THR A 44 -24.35 -0.12 -22.04
CA THR A 44 -23.77 -0.82 -20.88
C THR A 44 -22.24 -0.80 -20.94
N GLU A 45 -21.64 -1.08 -22.10
CA GLU A 45 -20.18 -1.00 -22.28
C GLU A 45 -19.64 0.42 -22.07
N LEU A 46 -20.36 1.45 -22.54
CA LEU A 46 -19.99 2.84 -22.28
C LEU A 46 -20.05 3.20 -20.78
N GLU A 47 -21.00 2.63 -20.04
CA GLU A 47 -21.07 2.80 -18.58
C GLU A 47 -19.88 2.14 -17.89
N PHE A 48 -19.54 0.90 -18.25
CA PHE A 48 -18.34 0.25 -17.74
C PHE A 48 -17.08 1.04 -18.07
N LEU A 49 -16.95 1.53 -19.31
CA LEU A 49 -15.83 2.40 -19.70
C LEU A 49 -15.76 3.65 -18.83
N LYS A 50 -16.89 4.33 -18.63
CA LYS A 50 -16.98 5.51 -17.74
C LYS A 50 -16.53 5.16 -16.33
N ASN A 51 -17.02 4.07 -15.74
CA ASN A 51 -16.64 3.66 -14.38
C ASN A 51 -15.15 3.26 -14.28
N ARG A 52 -14.58 2.69 -15.33
CA ARG A 52 -13.14 2.41 -15.41
C ARG A 52 -12.29 3.67 -15.52
N THR A 53 -12.87 4.82 -15.90
CA THR A 53 -12.11 6.06 -16.03
C THR A 53 -11.91 6.80 -14.71
N TYR A 54 -12.85 6.79 -13.77
CA TYR A 54 -12.72 7.57 -12.53
C TYR A 54 -12.04 6.76 -11.43
N ALA A 55 -11.14 7.38 -10.65
CA ALA A 55 -10.35 6.66 -9.65
C ALA A 55 -11.15 6.12 -8.46
N ASP A 56 -12.32 6.70 -8.19
CA ASP A 56 -13.26 6.21 -7.17
C ASP A 56 -13.93 4.90 -7.59
N THR A 57 -14.21 4.72 -8.88
CA THR A 57 -14.89 3.53 -9.42
C THR A 57 -13.97 2.54 -10.14
N ALA A 58 -12.80 2.96 -10.61
CA ALA A 58 -11.86 2.12 -11.33
C ALA A 58 -11.25 1.06 -10.40
N GLN A 59 -10.91 -0.10 -10.97
CA GLN A 59 -10.34 -1.25 -10.28
C GLN A 59 -9.17 -1.84 -11.05
N GLY A 60 -8.34 -2.62 -10.36
CA GLY A 60 -7.19 -3.35 -10.91
C GLY A 60 -6.30 -2.48 -11.77
N ASN A 61 -6.06 -2.92 -13.02
CA ASN A 61 -5.16 -2.26 -13.96
C ASN A 61 -5.58 -0.83 -14.33
N ASP A 62 -6.88 -0.55 -14.44
CA ASP A 62 -7.34 0.79 -14.79
C ASP A 62 -7.07 1.77 -13.64
N LEU A 63 -7.28 1.34 -12.39
CA LEU A 63 -6.91 2.11 -11.21
C LEU A 63 -5.40 2.32 -11.14
N THR A 64 -4.60 1.27 -11.37
CA THR A 64 -3.13 1.35 -11.40
C THR A 64 -2.65 2.39 -12.40
N ARG A 65 -3.20 2.38 -13.63
CA ARG A 65 -2.85 3.36 -14.67
C ARG A 65 -3.28 4.78 -14.30
N ARG A 66 -4.50 4.94 -13.75
CA ARG A 66 -4.99 6.25 -13.29
C ARG A 66 -4.13 6.82 -12.16
N CYS A 67 -3.67 5.99 -11.23
CA CYS A 67 -2.78 6.41 -10.14
C CYS A 67 -1.38 6.79 -10.64
N ALA A 68 -0.87 6.05 -11.64
CA ALA A 68 0.43 6.30 -12.25
C ALA A 68 0.52 7.69 -12.94
N GLU A 69 -0.59 8.25 -13.43
CA GLU A 69 -0.62 9.63 -13.98
C GLU A 69 -0.15 10.68 -12.97
N ARG A 70 -0.23 10.38 -11.66
CA ARG A 70 0.22 11.25 -10.57
C ARG A 70 1.50 10.74 -9.88
N GLY A 71 2.18 9.76 -10.50
CA GLY A 71 3.39 9.15 -9.93
C GLY A 71 3.13 8.26 -8.70
N VAL A 72 1.88 7.86 -8.46
CA VAL A 72 1.54 6.90 -7.41
C VAL A 72 1.50 5.50 -8.04
N TYR A 73 2.54 4.71 -7.80
CA TYR A 73 2.65 3.35 -8.31
C TYR A 73 2.15 2.33 -7.27
N ARG A 74 1.45 1.31 -7.76
CA ARG A 74 1.03 0.15 -6.96
C ARG A 74 2.29 -0.59 -6.49
N LYS A 75 2.30 -1.00 -5.23
CA LYS A 75 3.39 -1.84 -4.72
C LYS A 75 3.19 -3.26 -5.25
N PRO A 76 4.19 -3.84 -5.93
CA PRO A 76 4.11 -5.22 -6.40
C PRO A 76 4.10 -6.18 -5.21
N ALA A 77 3.62 -7.39 -5.43
CA ALA A 77 3.81 -8.47 -4.48
C ALA A 77 5.30 -8.78 -4.30
N THR A 78 5.69 -9.22 -3.10
CA THR A 78 7.05 -9.65 -2.80
C THR A 78 7.06 -11.13 -2.43
N LYS A 79 8.20 -11.77 -2.63
CA LYS A 79 8.41 -13.16 -2.29
C LYS A 79 9.02 -13.29 -0.91
N ALA A 80 8.66 -14.36 -0.23
CA ALA A 80 9.24 -14.73 1.05
C ALA A 80 10.66 -15.27 0.86
N ILE A 81 11.61 -14.78 1.65
CA ILE A 81 12.99 -15.27 1.68
C ILE A 81 13.25 -15.95 3.02
N PHE A 82 13.80 -17.15 2.97
CA PHE A 82 14.07 -18.01 4.10
C PHE A 82 15.55 -18.37 4.20
N LEU A 83 15.96 -18.77 5.40
CA LEU A 83 17.19 -19.49 5.66
C LEU A 83 16.94 -20.99 5.52
N GLY A 84 17.52 -21.58 4.46
CA GLY A 84 17.54 -23.02 4.25
C GLY A 84 18.82 -23.65 4.81
N LYS A 85 18.69 -24.84 5.40
CA LYS A 85 19.80 -25.68 5.86
C LYS A 85 19.80 -27.03 5.15
N PHE A 86 20.95 -27.37 4.57
CA PHE A 86 21.17 -28.55 3.74
C PHE A 86 22.35 -29.36 4.29
N VAL A 87 22.10 -30.63 4.60
CA VAL A 87 23.09 -31.51 5.24
C VAL A 87 23.24 -32.85 4.51
N ASP A 88 24.44 -33.42 4.61
CA ASP A 88 24.76 -34.77 4.16
C ASP A 88 24.30 -35.84 5.16
N LYS A 89 24.53 -37.12 4.86
CA LYS A 89 24.16 -38.25 5.72
C LYS A 89 24.87 -38.24 7.09
N ASN A 90 25.97 -37.52 7.20
CA ASN A 90 26.76 -37.38 8.42
C ASN A 90 26.42 -36.10 9.21
N GLY A 91 25.47 -35.29 8.73
CA GLY A 91 25.05 -34.03 9.33
C GLY A 91 25.94 -32.83 9.01
N ASN A 92 26.89 -32.96 8.08
CA ASN A 92 27.74 -31.86 7.63
C ASN A 92 27.04 -31.03 6.56
N GLY A 93 27.28 -29.72 6.55
CA GLY A 93 26.77 -28.84 5.50
C GLY A 93 27.30 -29.22 4.12
N ILE A 94 26.42 -29.27 3.13
CA ILE A 94 26.76 -29.59 1.74
C ILE A 94 26.61 -28.37 0.83
N SER A 95 27.36 -28.36 -0.29
CA SER A 95 27.17 -27.36 -1.34
C SER A 95 25.99 -27.72 -2.23
N ILE A 96 25.05 -26.80 -2.41
CA ILE A 96 23.89 -26.97 -3.28
C ILE A 96 24.03 -26.03 -4.49
N PRO A 97 23.78 -26.49 -5.72
CA PRO A 97 23.78 -25.62 -6.89
C PRO A 97 22.74 -24.49 -6.76
N ILE A 98 23.13 -23.25 -7.06
CA ILE A 98 22.19 -22.12 -7.14
C ILE A 98 21.17 -22.40 -8.26
N GLY A 99 19.90 -22.09 -8.01
CA GLY A 99 18.78 -22.42 -8.89
C GLY A 99 18.16 -23.80 -8.62
N SER A 100 18.68 -24.57 -7.66
CA SER A 100 18.06 -25.85 -7.26
C SER A 100 16.66 -25.61 -6.67
N ARG A 101 15.69 -26.42 -7.09
CA ARG A 101 14.29 -26.31 -6.68
C ARG A 101 13.88 -27.38 -5.68
N PHE A 102 13.07 -26.95 -4.72
CA PHE A 102 12.55 -27.75 -3.63
C PHE A 102 11.05 -27.55 -3.50
N HIS A 103 10.38 -28.58 -2.98
CA HIS A 103 8.96 -28.62 -2.75
C HIS A 103 8.69 -28.78 -1.26
N LEU A 104 7.70 -28.03 -0.74
CA LEU A 104 7.20 -28.17 0.62
C LEU A 104 5.71 -27.86 0.61
N GLU A 105 4.91 -28.87 0.97
CA GLU A 105 3.45 -28.84 0.94
C GLU A 105 2.89 -28.42 -0.43
N GLU A 106 2.32 -27.24 -0.56
CA GLU A 106 1.75 -26.74 -1.82
C GLU A 106 2.65 -25.71 -2.53
N LEU A 107 3.81 -25.38 -1.94
CA LEU A 107 4.69 -24.33 -2.41
C LEU A 107 6.05 -24.85 -2.89
N ASN A 108 6.63 -24.11 -3.82
CA ASN A 108 7.94 -24.38 -4.37
C ASN A 108 8.93 -23.30 -3.94
N TYR A 109 10.18 -23.70 -3.81
CA TYR A 109 11.25 -22.89 -3.28
C TYR A 109 12.51 -23.05 -4.13
N GLU A 110 13.21 -21.96 -4.38
CA GLU A 110 14.43 -21.92 -5.19
C GLU A 110 15.61 -21.41 -4.36
N VAL A 111 16.76 -22.06 -4.48
CA VAL A 111 18.00 -21.63 -3.83
C VAL A 111 18.60 -20.46 -4.59
N ILE A 112 18.65 -19.27 -3.97
CA ILE A 112 19.10 -18.04 -4.63
C ILE A 112 20.59 -17.74 -4.41
N SER A 113 21.12 -17.98 -3.21
CA SER A 113 22.54 -17.71 -2.91
C SER A 113 23.02 -18.44 -1.64
N PRO A 114 24.31 -18.82 -1.58
CA PRO A 114 24.91 -19.37 -0.36
C PRO A 114 25.12 -18.31 0.71
N LYS A 115 25.11 -18.74 1.98
CA LYS A 115 25.54 -17.94 3.13
C LYS A 115 27.00 -18.25 3.48
N GLU A 116 27.58 -17.52 4.43
CA GLU A 116 28.96 -17.74 4.89
C GLU A 116 29.18 -19.13 5.51
N THR A 117 28.15 -19.68 6.16
CA THR A 117 28.18 -21.03 6.74
C THR A 117 27.90 -22.08 5.69
N LEU A 118 28.80 -23.06 5.53
CA LEU A 118 28.60 -24.18 4.61
C LEU A 118 27.31 -24.95 4.96
N GLY A 119 26.45 -25.16 3.97
CA GLY A 119 25.15 -25.80 4.13
C GLY A 119 23.99 -24.86 4.47
N GLU A 120 24.26 -23.57 4.69
CA GLU A 120 23.21 -22.54 4.82
C GLU A 120 23.06 -21.75 3.52
N TYR A 121 21.83 -21.58 3.06
CA TYR A 121 21.51 -20.87 1.84
C TYR A 121 20.29 -19.97 2.05
N TYR A 122 20.25 -18.89 1.29
CA TYR A 122 19.03 -18.12 1.10
C TYR A 122 18.15 -18.85 0.09
N VAL A 123 16.90 -19.08 0.49
CA VAL A 123 15.90 -19.82 -0.28
C VAL A 123 14.69 -18.92 -0.46
N GLU A 124 14.28 -18.68 -1.71
CA GLU A 124 13.14 -17.84 -2.05
C GLU A 124 11.93 -18.73 -2.36
N CYS A 125 10.73 -18.37 -1.88
CA CYS A 125 9.49 -19.00 -2.33
C CYS A 125 9.16 -18.55 -3.76
N GLU A 126 8.91 -19.48 -4.68
CA GLU A 126 8.57 -19.12 -6.07
C GLU A 126 7.24 -18.34 -6.17
N THR A 127 6.31 -18.63 -5.25
CA THR A 127 5.00 -17.97 -5.18
C THR A 127 5.10 -16.66 -4.39
N GLU A 128 4.71 -15.56 -5.02
CA GLU A 128 4.60 -14.24 -4.41
C GLU A 128 3.41 -14.16 -3.44
N GLY A 129 3.52 -13.27 -2.45
CA GLY A 129 2.42 -12.98 -1.52
C GLY A 129 2.58 -13.61 -0.13
N ILE A 130 1.60 -13.31 0.73
CA ILE A 130 1.62 -13.72 2.14
C ILE A 130 1.59 -15.24 2.33
N ILE A 131 1.09 -15.97 1.32
CA ILE A 131 1.01 -17.44 1.35
C ILE A 131 2.40 -18.06 1.51
N GLY A 132 3.42 -17.40 0.95
CA GLY A 132 4.82 -17.82 1.03
C GLY A 132 5.38 -17.86 2.44
N ASN A 133 4.77 -17.17 3.40
CA ASN A 133 5.28 -17.07 4.79
C ASN A 133 4.89 -18.25 5.68
N THR A 134 4.07 -19.18 5.16
CA THR A 134 3.30 -20.11 6.00
C THR A 134 4.10 -21.30 6.52
N TYR A 135 5.03 -21.82 5.72
CA TYR A 135 5.62 -23.14 5.98
C TYR A 135 7.08 -23.06 6.38
N LEU A 136 7.41 -23.72 7.50
CA LEU A 136 8.78 -24.06 7.89
C LEU A 136 8.84 -25.58 8.06
N GLY A 137 9.94 -26.21 7.66
CA GLY A 137 10.05 -27.67 7.73
C GLY A 137 10.98 -28.28 6.70
N ASN A 138 10.83 -29.58 6.48
CA ASN A 138 11.71 -30.34 5.59
C ASN A 138 11.35 -30.13 4.12
N LEU A 139 12.32 -29.68 3.33
CA LEU A 139 12.21 -29.50 1.90
C LEU A 139 12.44 -30.83 1.17
N VAL A 140 11.65 -31.08 0.13
CA VAL A 140 11.82 -32.24 -0.76
C VAL A 140 12.44 -31.76 -2.07
N PRO A 141 13.64 -32.24 -2.46
CA PRO A 141 14.26 -31.83 -3.72
C PRO A 141 13.44 -32.32 -4.92
N MET A 142 13.25 -31.45 -5.92
CA MET A 142 12.56 -31.81 -7.17
C MET A 142 13.45 -32.61 -8.12
N GLU A 143 14.75 -32.39 -8.04
CA GLU A 143 15.77 -33.09 -8.81
C GLU A 143 16.74 -33.81 -7.87
N TYR A 144 17.39 -34.86 -8.36
CA TYR A 144 18.39 -35.56 -7.57
C TYR A 144 19.62 -34.67 -7.35
N ILE A 145 19.95 -34.41 -6.08
CA ILE A 145 21.16 -33.68 -5.68
C ILE A 145 22.11 -34.65 -4.98
N GLU A 146 23.30 -34.84 -5.56
CA GLU A 146 24.29 -35.78 -5.04
C GLU A 146 24.75 -35.38 -3.63
N GLY A 147 24.73 -36.33 -2.70
CA GLY A 147 25.19 -36.14 -1.33
C GLY A 147 24.19 -35.46 -0.38
N LEU A 148 23.06 -34.93 -0.88
CA LEU A 148 22.02 -34.35 -0.03
C LEU A 148 21.27 -35.44 0.74
N ALA A 149 21.23 -35.34 2.06
CA ALA A 149 20.44 -36.23 2.91
C ALA A 149 19.18 -35.54 3.45
N GLN A 150 19.29 -34.30 3.91
CA GLN A 150 18.18 -33.54 4.44
C GLN A 150 18.28 -32.06 4.03
N ALA A 151 17.16 -31.51 3.61
CA ALA A 151 16.97 -30.09 3.34
C ALA A 151 15.84 -29.57 4.23
N SER A 152 15.99 -28.37 4.78
CA SER A 152 14.97 -27.78 5.66
C SER A 152 14.96 -26.26 5.61
N LEU A 153 13.79 -25.64 5.72
CA LEU A 153 13.61 -24.21 6.00
C LEU A 153 13.62 -23.99 7.51
N ILE A 154 14.55 -23.16 7.98
CA ILE A 154 14.80 -22.94 9.41
C ILE A 154 14.12 -21.66 9.90
N GLU A 155 14.26 -20.58 9.13
CA GLU A 155 13.86 -19.25 9.56
C GLU A 155 13.36 -18.43 8.37
N LEU A 156 12.31 -17.64 8.58
CA LEU A 156 11.82 -16.63 7.64
C LEU A 156 12.63 -15.35 7.86
N LEU A 157 13.31 -14.88 6.82
CA LEU A 157 14.19 -13.71 6.87
C LEU A 157 13.52 -12.45 6.31
N THR A 158 12.69 -12.61 5.30
CA THR A 158 11.93 -11.51 4.68
C THR A 158 10.56 -12.02 4.31
N ASP A 159 9.53 -11.31 4.75
CA ASP A 159 8.14 -11.67 4.50
C ASP A 159 7.78 -11.39 3.03
N GLY A 160 7.06 -12.34 2.44
CA GLY A 160 6.28 -12.09 1.22
C GLY A 160 5.04 -11.27 1.58
N GLU A 161 4.79 -10.22 0.79
CA GLU A 161 3.62 -9.37 0.90
C GLU A 161 2.80 -9.50 -0.39
N ASP A 162 1.47 -9.47 -0.27
CA ASP A 162 0.59 -9.45 -1.44
C ASP A 162 0.74 -8.12 -2.18
N GLU A 163 0.33 -8.12 -3.46
CA GLU A 163 0.21 -6.87 -4.21
C GLU A 163 -0.74 -5.92 -3.47
N GLU A 164 -0.38 -4.63 -3.42
CA GLU A 164 -1.21 -3.63 -2.75
C GLU A 164 -2.64 -3.64 -3.28
N SER A 165 -3.61 -3.65 -2.35
CA SER A 165 -5.03 -3.68 -2.68
C SER A 165 -5.52 -2.41 -3.38
N ASP A 166 -6.63 -2.52 -4.11
CA ASP A 166 -7.25 -1.37 -4.78
C ASP A 166 -7.65 -0.27 -3.78
N GLU A 167 -8.17 -0.66 -2.61
CA GLU A 167 -8.58 0.26 -1.55
C GLU A 167 -7.41 1.06 -0.98
N GLU A 168 -6.28 0.40 -0.72
CA GLU A 168 -5.07 1.04 -0.20
C GLU A 168 -4.44 1.98 -1.24
N LEU A 169 -4.33 1.50 -2.48
CA LEU A 169 -3.83 2.31 -3.59
C LEU A 169 -4.72 3.55 -3.81
N ARG A 170 -6.04 3.37 -3.84
CA ARG A 170 -7.02 4.47 -3.98
C ARG A 170 -6.89 5.47 -2.85
N LYS A 171 -6.72 5.01 -1.61
CA LYS A 171 -6.51 5.88 -0.44
C LYS A 171 -5.23 6.71 -0.58
N ARG A 172 -4.12 6.11 -1.01
CA ARG A 172 -2.86 6.83 -1.30
C ARG A 172 -3.04 7.84 -2.43
N TYR A 173 -3.70 7.44 -3.51
CA TYR A 173 -3.99 8.31 -4.65
C TYR A 173 -4.82 9.53 -4.22
N LEU A 174 -5.92 9.34 -3.52
CA LEU A 174 -6.75 10.44 -3.02
C LEU A 174 -6.00 11.34 -2.03
N SER A 175 -5.19 10.73 -1.14
CA SER A 175 -4.35 11.48 -0.20
C SER A 175 -3.32 12.36 -0.92
N SER A 176 -2.87 11.95 -2.11
CA SER A 176 -1.96 12.77 -2.90
C SER A 176 -2.58 14.08 -3.37
N PHE A 177 -3.92 14.18 -3.52
CA PHE A 177 -4.61 15.45 -3.82
C PHE A 177 -4.80 16.33 -2.58
N ALA A 178 -5.03 15.71 -1.42
CA ALA A 178 -5.18 16.44 -0.16
C ALA A 178 -3.86 16.99 0.38
N THR A 179 -2.73 16.51 -0.14
CA THR A 179 -1.40 16.88 0.34
C THR A 179 -0.83 18.04 -0.47
N ASP A 180 -1.37 19.23 -0.24
CA ASP A 180 -0.58 20.45 -0.38
C ASP A 180 0.33 20.58 0.85
N ALA A 181 1.23 19.61 1.07
CA ALA A 181 2.35 19.80 1.98
C ALA A 181 3.38 20.67 1.25
N PHE A 182 3.03 21.93 1.01
CA PHE A 182 4.01 22.93 0.63
C PHE A 182 5.00 23.06 1.78
N GLY A 183 6.30 23.02 1.46
CA GLY A 183 7.36 23.11 2.44
C GLY A 183 7.12 24.30 3.37
N GLY A 184 6.86 24.03 4.65
CA GLY A 184 6.68 25.06 5.67
C GLY A 184 5.26 25.34 6.15
N ASN A 185 4.22 24.66 5.65
CA ASN A 185 2.89 24.78 6.23
C ASN A 185 2.69 23.86 7.46
N ILE A 186 1.60 24.08 8.22
CA ILE A 186 1.31 23.35 9.46
C ILE A 186 1.21 21.84 9.22
N ALA A 187 0.58 21.42 8.11
CA ALA A 187 0.39 20.02 7.77
C ALA A 187 1.73 19.34 7.43
N ASP A 188 2.63 20.02 6.72
CA ASP A 188 3.96 19.54 6.37
C ASP A 188 4.81 19.32 7.63
N TYR A 189 4.84 20.30 8.54
CA TYR A 189 5.51 20.14 9.83
C TYR A 189 4.94 18.99 10.65
N LYS A 190 3.61 18.89 10.75
CA LYS A 190 2.95 17.81 11.50
C LYS A 190 3.35 16.45 10.93
N ARG A 191 3.28 16.28 9.61
CA ARG A 191 3.64 15.02 8.93
C ARG A 191 5.11 14.64 9.13
N LYS A 192 6.04 15.58 8.87
CA LYS A 192 7.48 15.30 8.97
C LYS A 192 7.94 15.04 10.41
N ILE A 193 7.40 15.79 11.37
CA ILE A 193 7.78 15.64 12.79
C ILE A 193 7.14 14.40 13.41
N SER A 194 5.88 14.07 13.07
CA SER A 194 5.24 12.83 13.52
C SER A 194 5.91 11.56 12.98
N ALA A 195 6.72 11.67 11.92
CA ALA A 195 7.48 10.53 11.39
C ALA A 195 8.84 10.33 12.09
N LEU A 196 9.21 11.18 13.04
CA LEU A 196 10.47 11.05 13.79
C LEU A 196 10.30 10.09 14.97
N ASP A 197 11.32 9.26 15.19
CA ASP A 197 11.38 8.33 16.32
C ASP A 197 11.23 9.08 17.66
N GLY A 198 10.44 8.51 18.56
CA GLY A 198 10.18 9.07 19.89
C GLY A 198 9.07 10.13 19.95
N VAL A 199 8.42 10.47 18.82
CA VAL A 199 7.29 11.42 18.80
C VAL A 199 5.96 10.67 18.77
N GLY A 200 5.17 10.74 19.85
CA GLY A 200 3.82 10.18 19.89
C GLY A 200 2.73 11.18 19.49
N GLY A 201 2.99 12.48 19.65
CA GLY A 201 2.06 13.53 19.28
C GLY A 201 2.74 14.85 18.98
N VAL A 202 2.17 15.66 18.08
CA VAL A 202 2.72 16.97 17.73
C VAL A 202 1.62 18.01 17.52
N LYS A 203 1.89 19.21 18.02
CA LYS A 203 1.09 20.41 17.80
C LYS A 203 1.98 21.57 17.36
N ILE A 204 1.57 22.23 16.29
CA ILE A 204 2.34 23.33 15.67
C ILE A 204 1.66 24.66 15.98
N TYR A 205 2.44 25.62 16.48
CA TYR A 205 2.04 26.99 16.74
C TYR A 205 2.81 27.92 15.78
N PRO A 206 2.16 28.46 14.74
CA PRO A 206 2.79 29.37 13.80
C PRO A 206 2.96 30.76 14.41
N VAL A 207 4.01 31.49 14.03
CA VAL A 207 4.25 32.91 14.37
C VAL A 207 4.24 33.17 15.88
N TRP A 208 4.65 32.18 16.69
CA TRP A 208 4.53 32.24 18.15
C TRP A 208 5.39 33.35 18.79
N ASN A 209 6.49 33.73 18.13
CA ASN A 209 7.40 34.80 18.56
C ASN A 209 7.73 35.72 17.37
N GLY A 210 6.72 36.08 16.57
CA GLY A 210 6.86 36.95 15.40
C GLY A 210 7.10 36.21 14.08
N GLY A 211 7.21 36.98 12.99
CA GLY A 211 7.34 36.46 11.63
C GLY A 211 8.51 35.49 11.47
N GLY A 212 8.27 34.37 10.77
CA GLY A 212 9.28 33.34 10.54
C GLY A 212 9.58 32.46 11.77
N THR A 213 8.80 32.55 12.86
CA THR A 213 8.96 31.65 14.01
C THR A 213 7.89 30.57 14.05
N VAL A 214 8.27 29.35 14.44
CA VAL A 214 7.34 28.22 14.63
C VAL A 214 7.66 27.54 15.94
N LYS A 215 6.66 27.28 16.77
CA LYS A 215 6.80 26.46 17.99
C LYS A 215 6.17 25.11 17.77
N VAL A 216 6.93 24.06 18.03
CA VAL A 216 6.52 22.67 17.93
C VAL A 216 6.41 22.13 19.33
N VAL A 217 5.21 21.76 19.75
CA VAL A 217 5.00 21.07 21.03
C VAL A 217 4.81 19.60 20.76
N ILE A 218 5.66 18.76 21.37
CA ILE A 218 5.66 17.31 21.20
C ILE A 218 5.20 16.57 22.45
N LEU A 219 4.72 15.35 22.25
CA LEU A 219 4.59 14.29 23.25
C LEU A 219 5.55 13.15 22.90
N ASP A 220 6.05 12.45 23.90
CA ASP A 220 6.85 11.23 23.68
C ASP A 220 6.00 10.11 23.06
N SER A 221 6.62 9.00 22.69
CA SER A 221 5.94 7.83 22.11
C SER A 221 4.90 7.19 23.05
N GLY A 222 5.01 7.42 24.36
CA GLY A 222 4.06 7.02 25.38
C GLY A 222 2.96 8.05 25.67
N TYR A 223 2.84 9.11 24.87
CA TYR A 223 1.91 10.23 25.08
C TYR A 223 2.12 11.00 26.39
N ARG A 224 3.35 11.03 26.90
CA ARG A 224 3.78 11.76 28.09
C ARG A 224 4.65 12.95 27.71
N LYS A 225 5.04 13.74 28.73
CA LYS A 225 6.00 14.82 28.57
C LYS A 225 7.35 14.28 28.08
N ALA A 226 7.76 14.72 26.89
CA ALA A 226 9.09 14.43 26.36
C ALA A 226 10.21 14.96 27.27
N THR A 227 11.28 14.20 27.37
CA THR A 227 12.49 14.54 28.15
C THR A 227 13.31 15.63 27.48
N GLU A 228 14.14 16.36 28.24
CA GLU A 228 15.03 17.39 27.68
C GLU A 228 15.98 16.83 26.61
N THR A 229 16.46 15.59 26.79
CA THR A 229 17.33 14.91 25.82
C THR A 229 16.61 14.70 24.49
N GLU A 230 15.36 14.23 24.51
CA GLU A 230 14.55 14.03 23.30
C GLU A 230 14.26 15.37 22.60
N ILE A 231 13.95 16.41 23.37
CA ILE A 231 13.73 17.76 22.85
C ILE A 231 14.99 18.27 22.14
N GLN A 232 16.18 18.08 22.71
CA GLN A 232 17.44 18.51 22.10
C GLN A 232 17.76 17.75 20.81
N ILE A 233 17.57 16.43 20.80
CA ILE A 233 17.77 15.59 19.61
C ILE A 233 16.82 16.03 18.49
N LEU A 234 15.53 16.22 18.82
CA LEU A 234 14.52 16.63 17.85
C LEU A 234 14.76 18.08 17.38
N GLN A 235 15.15 18.99 18.27
CA GLN A 235 15.54 20.35 17.92
C GLN A 235 16.69 20.35 16.91
N GLN A 236 17.70 19.52 17.12
CA GLN A 236 18.84 19.41 16.21
C GLN A 236 18.45 18.81 14.85
N LYS A 237 17.50 17.86 14.82
CA LYS A 237 16.97 17.32 13.55
C LYS A 237 16.08 18.33 12.80
N ILE A 238 15.32 19.14 13.54
CA ILE A 238 14.32 20.04 12.95
C ILE A 238 14.92 21.37 12.48
N ASP A 239 15.67 22.06 13.35
CA ASP A 239 16.35 23.33 13.04
C ASP A 239 17.64 23.41 13.88
N PRO A 240 18.77 22.92 13.35
CA PRO A 240 20.08 23.05 13.97
C PRO A 240 20.35 24.50 14.39
N GLN A 241 20.74 24.70 15.65
CA GLN A 241 21.10 26.02 16.20
C GLN A 241 19.98 27.10 16.13
N LYS A 242 18.73 26.75 15.80
CA LYS A 242 17.57 27.66 15.72
C LYS A 242 17.76 28.86 14.78
N LYS A 243 18.56 28.67 13.72
CA LYS A 243 18.95 29.76 12.81
C LYS A 243 17.98 29.92 11.65
N GLY A 244 17.14 28.92 11.37
CA GLY A 244 16.22 28.94 10.23
C GLY A 244 16.95 28.98 8.88
N MET A 245 18.12 28.33 8.81
CA MET A 245 18.94 28.29 7.58
C MET A 245 18.51 27.18 6.62
N GLY A 246 17.54 26.35 6.99
CA GLY A 246 17.07 25.25 6.14
C GLY A 246 17.93 23.97 6.21
N GLU A 247 18.79 23.84 7.21
CA GLU A 247 19.71 22.69 7.35
C GLU A 247 19.02 21.41 7.86
N GLY A 248 17.83 21.55 8.45
CA GLY A 248 17.02 20.45 8.97
C GLY A 248 15.68 20.29 8.25
N ILE A 249 14.68 19.80 8.98
CA ILE A 249 13.31 19.66 8.47
C ILE A 249 12.64 21.01 8.21
N ALA A 250 13.01 22.04 8.98
CA ALA A 250 12.50 23.39 8.82
C ALA A 250 12.96 24.02 7.50
N PRO A 251 12.09 24.67 6.72
CA PRO A 251 12.50 25.43 5.54
C PRO A 251 13.35 26.66 5.86
N ILE A 252 13.98 27.20 4.83
CA ILE A 252 14.75 28.45 4.91
C ILE A 252 13.84 29.58 5.40
N GLY A 253 14.33 30.36 6.37
CA GLY A 253 13.62 31.48 7.00
C GLY A 253 12.73 31.09 8.19
N HIS A 254 12.58 29.79 8.49
CA HIS A 254 11.77 29.33 9.61
C HIS A 254 12.64 28.98 10.82
N LYS A 255 12.57 29.80 11.87
CA LYS A 255 13.20 29.54 13.17
C LYS A 255 12.28 28.68 14.02
N VAL A 256 12.64 27.43 14.23
CA VAL A 256 11.78 26.46 14.91
C VAL A 256 12.24 26.21 16.34
N THR A 257 11.31 26.28 17.28
CA THR A 257 11.55 25.93 18.69
C THR A 257 10.73 24.69 19.05
N VAL A 258 11.42 23.63 19.45
CA VAL A 258 10.82 22.41 19.98
C VAL A 258 10.64 22.57 21.49
N ASP A 259 9.47 22.20 21.97
CA ASP A 259 9.07 22.24 23.37
C ASP A 259 8.15 21.06 23.67
N THR A 260 7.83 20.82 24.93
CA THR A 260 6.95 19.74 25.39
C THR A 260 5.77 20.28 26.17
N VAL A 261 4.82 19.42 26.53
CA VAL A 261 3.66 19.80 27.32
C VAL A 261 4.01 19.99 28.80
N GLU A 262 3.18 20.74 29.51
CA GLU A 262 3.14 20.73 30.97
C GLU A 262 2.13 19.68 31.43
N GLU A 263 2.55 18.77 32.31
CA GLU A 263 1.67 17.76 32.88
C GLU A 263 0.88 18.35 34.06
N VAL A 264 -0.44 18.18 34.03
CA VAL A 264 -1.33 18.61 35.11
C VAL A 264 -2.02 17.39 35.70
N PHE A 265 -1.81 17.14 36.99
CA PHE A 265 -2.45 16.02 37.69
C PHE A 265 -3.89 16.36 38.07
N CYS A 266 -4.84 15.60 37.54
CA CYS A 266 -6.25 15.69 37.93
C CYS A 266 -6.63 14.50 38.82
N ASN A 267 -6.82 14.76 40.11
CA ASN A 267 -7.25 13.75 41.07
C ASN A 267 -8.78 13.61 41.04
N VAL A 268 -9.28 12.55 40.41
CA VAL A 268 -10.72 12.25 40.37
C VAL A 268 -11.08 11.32 41.53
N ARG A 269 -12.05 11.72 42.35
CA ARG A 269 -12.66 10.85 43.37
C ARG A 269 -14.08 10.52 42.95
N MET A 270 -14.39 9.23 42.90
CA MET A 270 -15.74 8.73 42.62
C MET A 270 -16.28 8.09 43.89
N GLN A 271 -17.45 8.54 44.33
CA GLN A 271 -18.20 7.88 45.39
C GLN A 271 -19.25 6.99 44.74
N VAL A 272 -19.09 5.68 44.92
CA VAL A 272 -20.09 4.69 44.46
C VAL A 272 -21.10 4.53 45.60
N ILE A 273 -22.37 4.77 45.30
CA ILE A 273 -23.51 4.57 46.20
C ILE A 273 -24.14 3.23 45.87
#